data_AF-A0A917Y9R9-F1
#
_entry.id   AF-A0A917Y9R9-F1
#
_cell.length_a   1.000
_cell.length_b   1.000
_cell.length_c   1.000
_cell.angle_alpha   90.00
_cell.angle_beta   90.00
_cell.angle_gamma   90.00
#
_symmetry.space_group_name_H-M   'P 1'
#
loop_
_entity.id
_entity.type
_entity.pdbx_description
1 polymer ?
#
loop_
_entity_poly.entity_id
_entity_poly.type
_entity_poly.pdbx_seq_one_letter_code
_entity_poly.pdbx_strand_id
1 'polypeptide(L)'
;MEMEKSRRMKSLAKVALVPLAAAVVSLVPLGGTAYAAGCNGTGCENKGPVSMGCDRDAHTVLVGEVYSTAGGRTDFELRWSNSCWAGWARTGDSVYAATISVEKWNPDRTTLISRRTVDVKDGRHDWTNMVGGKGYMVRACGKEKTSGKLSCTPFAGTDS
;
A
#
# COMPACT_ATOMS: atom_id res chain seq x y z
N MET A 1 61.32 -66.45 -34.69
CA MET A 1 62.12 -66.75 -33.49
C MET A 1 61.98 -65.54 -32.60
N GLU A 2 61.45 -65.59 -31.38
CA GLU A 2 61.44 -66.66 -30.40
C GLU A 2 60.35 -66.40 -29.33
N MET A 3 59.99 -67.46 -28.62
CA MET A 3 58.94 -67.61 -27.62
C MET A 3 59.17 -66.79 -26.34
N GLU A 4 58.11 -66.18 -25.78
CA GLU A 4 57.40 -66.60 -24.55
C GLU A 4 58.10 -66.28 -23.21
N LYS A 5 57.47 -65.47 -22.34
CA LYS A 5 57.17 -65.92 -20.97
C LYS A 5 56.11 -65.09 -20.23
N SER A 6 55.07 -65.81 -19.85
CA SER A 6 54.05 -65.51 -18.87
C SER A 6 54.60 -65.15 -17.48
N ARG A 7 53.96 -64.18 -16.80
CA ARG A 7 53.56 -64.34 -15.38
C ARG A 7 52.45 -63.37 -14.98
N ARG A 8 51.32 -63.95 -14.57
CA ARG A 8 50.27 -63.31 -13.77
C ARG A 8 50.73 -63.21 -12.31
N MET A 9 50.48 -62.08 -11.64
CA MET A 9 49.96 -62.02 -10.25
C MET A 9 49.65 -60.56 -9.90
N LYS A 10 48.37 -60.18 -9.81
CA LYS A 10 47.64 -59.88 -8.56
C LYS A 10 48.36 -58.89 -7.64
N SER A 11 47.88 -57.65 -7.56
CA SER A 11 47.19 -57.20 -6.35
C SER A 11 46.84 -55.71 -6.35
N LEU A 12 45.56 -55.49 -6.04
CA LEU A 12 45.02 -54.44 -5.18
C LEU A 12 45.05 -53.00 -5.69
N ALA A 13 43.98 -52.70 -6.42
CA ALA A 13 43.40 -51.38 -6.54
C ALA A 13 43.30 -50.68 -5.17
N LYS A 14 43.92 -49.51 -5.06
CA LYS A 14 43.50 -48.48 -4.10
C LYS A 14 42.82 -47.38 -4.90
N VAL A 15 41.50 -47.49 -4.97
CA VAL A 15 40.58 -46.43 -5.38
C VAL A 15 40.72 -45.30 -4.37
N ALA A 16 41.34 -44.20 -4.78
CA ALA A 16 41.21 -42.92 -4.09
C ALA A 16 40.07 -42.16 -4.76
N LEU A 17 38.86 -42.38 -4.26
CA LEU A 17 37.68 -41.61 -4.63
C LEU A 17 37.86 -40.20 -4.01
N VAL A 18 38.25 -39.22 -4.82
CA VAL A 18 38.27 -37.81 -4.40
C VAL A 18 36.83 -37.30 -4.49
N PRO A 19 36.15 -36.95 -3.38
CA PRO A 19 34.85 -36.32 -3.46
C PRO A 19 35.05 -34.87 -3.91
N LEU A 20 34.66 -34.57 -5.15
CA LEU A 20 34.52 -33.20 -5.62
C LEU A 20 33.30 -32.61 -4.91
N ALA A 21 33.53 -31.88 -3.81
CA ALA A 21 32.47 -31.16 -3.10
C ALA A 21 31.93 -30.05 -4.01
N ALA A 22 30.83 -30.32 -4.70
CA ALA A 22 30.08 -29.31 -5.43
C ALA A 22 29.47 -28.34 -4.43
N ALA A 23 30.01 -27.13 -4.35
CA ALA A 23 29.42 -26.04 -3.58
C ALA A 23 28.08 -25.66 -4.22
N VAL A 24 26.98 -26.16 -3.66
CA VAL A 24 25.62 -25.75 -4.04
C VAL A 24 25.44 -24.33 -3.50
N VAL A 25 25.62 -23.35 -4.38
CA VAL A 25 25.26 -21.96 -4.09
C VAL A 25 23.74 -21.92 -4.02
N SER A 26 23.20 -21.96 -2.80
CA SER A 26 21.79 -21.74 -2.54
C SER A 26 21.48 -20.30 -2.92
N LEU A 27 20.90 -20.10 -4.11
CA LEU A 27 20.19 -18.87 -4.43
C LEU A 27 19.05 -18.77 -3.43
N VAL A 28 19.26 -18.02 -2.36
CA VAL A 28 18.17 -17.59 -1.48
C VAL A 28 17.35 -16.64 -2.35
N PRO A 29 16.12 -17.01 -2.77
CA PRO A 29 15.26 -16.02 -3.38
C PRO A 29 15.02 -14.95 -2.32
N LEU A 30 15.64 -13.78 -2.51
CA LEU A 30 15.19 -12.52 -1.92
C LEU A 30 13.88 -12.14 -2.61
N GLY A 31 12.91 -13.06 -2.59
CA GLY A 31 11.54 -12.78 -2.94
C GLY A 31 10.99 -11.91 -1.84
N GLY A 32 11.19 -10.60 -1.96
CA GLY A 32 10.38 -9.64 -1.24
C GLY A 32 8.95 -10.05 -1.51
N THR A 33 8.22 -10.46 -0.48
CA THR A 33 6.82 -10.84 -0.60
C THR A 33 6.10 -9.66 -1.21
N ALA A 34 5.76 -9.74 -2.50
CA ALA A 34 4.89 -8.77 -3.13
C ALA A 34 3.53 -8.96 -2.44
N TYR A 35 3.24 -8.11 -1.47
CA TYR A 35 1.93 -8.11 -0.84
C TYR A 35 0.96 -7.56 -1.88
N ALA A 36 0.23 -8.48 -2.52
CA ALA A 36 -0.85 -8.10 -3.41
C ALA A 36 -1.90 -7.35 -2.60
N ALA A 37 -2.39 -6.24 -3.16
CA ALA A 37 -3.53 -5.54 -2.59
C ALA A 37 -4.70 -6.51 -2.38
N GLY A 38 -5.32 -6.48 -1.19
CA GLY A 38 -6.47 -7.31 -0.84
C GLY A 38 -7.77 -6.92 -1.56
N CYS A 39 -7.72 -5.86 -2.37
CA CYS A 39 -8.81 -5.37 -3.19
C CYS A 39 -8.28 -4.58 -4.40
N ASN A 40 -9.13 -4.35 -5.39
CA ASN A 40 -8.81 -3.48 -6.53
C ASN A 40 -10.06 -2.74 -7.03
N GLY A 41 -9.90 -1.49 -7.45
CA GLY A 41 -10.95 -0.64 -7.99
C GLY A 41 -12.13 -0.50 -7.04
N THR A 42 -13.35 -0.66 -7.57
CA THR A 42 -14.58 -0.61 -6.77
C THR A 42 -14.67 -1.72 -5.72
N GLY A 43 -13.88 -2.80 -5.85
CA GLY A 43 -13.76 -3.84 -4.82
C GLY A 43 -13.08 -3.37 -3.52
N CYS A 44 -12.47 -2.18 -3.52
CA CYS A 44 -11.90 -1.53 -2.34
C CYS A 44 -12.89 -0.63 -1.59
N GLU A 45 -14.10 -0.43 -2.12
CA GLU A 45 -15.12 0.42 -1.49
C GLU A 45 -15.39 -0.02 -0.03
N ASN A 46 -15.37 0.96 0.87
CA ASN A 46 -15.62 0.77 2.30
C ASN A 46 -14.66 -0.21 3.00
N LYS A 47 -13.47 -0.45 2.45
CA LYS A 47 -12.41 -1.25 3.10
C LYS A 47 -11.31 -0.35 3.66
N GLY A 48 -10.64 -0.82 4.71
CA GLY A 48 -9.53 -0.10 5.31
C GLY A 48 -8.29 -0.16 4.41
N PRO A 49 -7.59 0.96 4.15
CA PRO A 49 -6.40 0.97 3.29
C PRO A 49 -5.28 0.08 3.83
N VAL A 50 -5.03 0.12 5.14
CA VAL A 50 -3.96 -0.68 5.78
C VAL A 50 -4.29 -2.17 5.78
N SER A 51 -5.54 -2.55 6.07
CA SER A 51 -5.94 -3.96 6.07
C SER A 51 -5.95 -4.58 4.67
N MET A 52 -6.12 -3.76 3.63
CA MET A 52 -6.02 -4.18 2.23
C MET A 52 -4.61 -4.03 1.65
N GLY A 53 -3.65 -3.47 2.40
CA GLY A 53 -2.28 -3.23 1.94
C GLY A 53 -2.14 -2.12 0.90
N CYS A 54 -3.18 -1.28 0.72
CA CYS A 54 -3.18 -0.17 -0.25
C CYS A 54 -2.32 1.01 0.20
N ASP A 55 -2.00 1.10 1.48
CA ASP A 55 -1.20 2.17 2.07
C ASP A 55 0.26 2.18 1.60
N ARG A 56 0.76 1.03 1.14
CA ARG A 56 2.19 0.78 0.85
C ARG A 56 2.74 1.54 -0.37
N ASP A 57 1.95 1.64 -1.43
CA ASP A 57 2.31 2.38 -2.65
C ASP A 57 1.54 3.71 -2.76
N ALA A 58 0.73 4.04 -1.76
CA ALA A 58 -0.07 5.24 -1.83
C ALA A 58 0.78 6.50 -1.67
N HIS A 59 0.41 7.54 -2.40
CA HIS A 59 0.98 8.87 -2.32
C HIS A 59 -0.09 9.90 -1.91
N THR A 60 0.38 11.04 -1.40
CA THR A 60 -0.50 12.17 -1.09
C THR A 60 -0.77 12.94 -2.37
N VAL A 61 -2.05 13.05 -2.73
CA VAL A 61 -2.52 13.75 -3.93
C VAL A 61 -2.73 15.23 -3.63
N LEU A 62 -3.39 15.52 -2.51
CA LEU A 62 -3.70 16.87 -2.06
C LEU A 62 -3.67 16.94 -0.53
N VAL A 63 -3.45 18.14 -0.01
CA VAL A 63 -3.54 18.46 1.42
C VAL A 63 -4.61 19.52 1.62
N GLY A 64 -5.37 19.41 2.69
CA GLY A 64 -6.32 20.40 3.16
C GLY A 64 -6.17 20.64 4.65
N GLU A 65 -6.75 21.74 5.11
CA GLU A 65 -6.70 22.15 6.50
C GLU A 65 -8.09 22.58 6.96
N VAL A 66 -8.42 22.27 8.22
CA VAL A 66 -9.59 22.82 8.89
C VAL A 66 -9.17 23.44 10.22
N TYR A 67 -9.68 24.63 10.49
CA TYR A 67 -9.36 25.40 11.69
C TYR A 67 -10.50 25.33 12.70
N SER A 68 -10.15 25.11 13.96
CA SER A 68 -11.06 25.19 15.09
C SER A 68 -11.27 26.61 15.55
N THR A 69 -12.48 26.90 16.02
CA THR A 69 -12.82 28.17 16.66
C THR A 69 -12.06 28.37 17.98
N ALA A 70 -11.54 27.31 18.58
CA ALA A 70 -10.70 27.36 19.79
C ALA A 70 -9.20 27.61 19.50
N GLY A 71 -8.83 27.88 18.24
CA GLY A 71 -7.44 28.18 17.86
C GLY A 71 -6.60 26.99 17.41
N GLY A 72 -7.23 25.82 17.19
CA GLY A 72 -6.57 24.62 16.68
C GLY A 72 -6.62 24.45 15.17
N ARG A 73 -5.80 23.54 14.62
CA ARG A 73 -5.78 23.18 13.19
C ARG A 73 -5.65 21.67 13.01
N THR A 74 -6.43 21.12 12.09
CA THR A 74 -6.28 19.74 11.62
C THR A 74 -5.88 19.72 10.16
N ASP A 75 -4.73 19.12 9.89
CA ASP A 75 -4.23 18.86 8.55
C ASP A 75 -4.80 17.52 8.08
N PHE A 76 -5.22 17.42 6.84
CA PHE A 76 -5.68 16.17 6.26
C PHE A 76 -5.21 16.01 4.82
N GLU A 77 -4.94 14.78 4.45
CA GLU A 77 -4.40 14.38 3.16
C GLU A 77 -5.42 13.57 2.40
N LEU A 78 -5.57 13.85 1.10
CA LEU A 78 -6.15 12.92 0.15
C LEU A 78 -5.04 11.96 -0.30
N ARG A 79 -5.19 10.68 0.02
CA ARG A 79 -4.26 9.60 -0.33
C ARG A 79 -4.81 8.79 -1.51
N TRP A 80 -3.95 8.31 -2.39
CA TRP A 80 -4.31 7.44 -3.52
C TRP A 80 -3.27 6.35 -3.75
N SER A 81 -3.74 5.12 -4.01
CA SER A 81 -2.94 3.95 -4.37
C SER A 81 -3.18 3.55 -5.82
N ASN A 82 -2.10 3.45 -6.60
CA ASN A 82 -2.17 3.02 -7.99
C ASN A 82 -2.32 1.50 -8.11
N SER A 83 -1.86 0.73 -7.12
CA SER A 83 -2.06 -0.72 -7.08
C SER A 83 -3.50 -1.11 -6.74
N CYS A 84 -4.17 -0.33 -5.87
CA CYS A 84 -5.55 -0.57 -5.46
C CYS A 84 -6.59 0.16 -6.31
N TRP A 85 -6.20 1.21 -7.05
CA TRP A 85 -7.13 2.16 -7.68
C TRP A 85 -8.17 2.67 -6.69
N ALA A 86 -7.70 3.11 -5.53
CA ALA A 86 -8.52 3.54 -4.42
C ALA A 86 -7.87 4.66 -3.63
N GLY A 87 -8.70 5.52 -3.04
CA GLY A 87 -8.29 6.68 -2.26
C GLY A 87 -9.04 6.81 -0.94
N TRP A 88 -8.44 7.54 -0.01
CA TRP A 88 -8.98 7.78 1.32
C TRP A 88 -8.45 9.10 1.89
N ALA A 89 -9.09 9.60 2.94
CA ALA A 89 -8.58 10.73 3.70
C ALA A 89 -7.79 10.22 4.91
N ARG A 90 -6.69 10.88 5.24
CA ARG A 90 -5.85 10.61 6.43
C ARG A 90 -5.54 11.92 7.13
N THR A 91 -5.45 11.93 8.45
CA THR A 91 -4.91 13.12 9.13
C THR A 91 -3.41 13.28 8.91
N GLY A 92 -2.97 14.52 8.72
CA GLY A 92 -1.57 14.92 8.70
C GLY A 92 -1.01 15.09 10.11
N ASP A 93 0.00 15.94 10.25
CA ASP A 93 0.78 16.09 11.48
C ASP A 93 0.03 16.85 12.58
N SER A 94 -0.71 17.91 12.23
CA SER A 94 -1.50 18.68 13.19
C SER A 94 -2.88 18.07 13.32
N VAL A 95 -3.28 17.70 14.54
CA VAL A 95 -4.57 17.05 14.77
C VAL A 95 -5.31 17.62 15.97
N TYR A 96 -6.30 18.45 15.67
CA TYR A 96 -7.41 18.78 16.57
C TYR A 96 -8.65 17.94 16.22
N ALA A 97 -9.59 17.88 17.15
CA ALA A 97 -10.82 17.11 17.00
C ALA A 97 -11.61 17.59 15.78
N ALA A 98 -11.74 16.70 14.79
CA ALA A 98 -12.39 16.95 13.52
C ALA A 98 -13.03 15.66 13.01
N THR A 99 -14.04 15.78 12.17
CA THR A 99 -14.48 14.68 11.31
C THR A 99 -13.75 14.85 9.97
N ILE A 100 -12.95 13.88 9.57
CA ILE A 100 -12.39 13.86 8.21
C ILE A 100 -13.22 12.91 7.33
N SER A 101 -13.28 13.22 6.05
CA SER A 101 -13.99 12.41 5.07
C SER A 101 -13.31 12.38 3.72
N VAL A 102 -13.52 11.30 2.99
CA VAL A 102 -13.26 11.22 1.55
C VAL A 102 -14.59 11.14 0.82
N GLU A 103 -14.71 11.88 -0.27
CA GLU A 103 -15.89 11.91 -1.11
C GLU A 103 -15.54 11.43 -2.50
N LYS A 104 -16.43 10.62 -3.08
CA LYS A 104 -16.39 10.16 -4.47
C LYS A 104 -17.56 10.76 -5.23
N TRP A 105 -17.26 11.34 -6.37
CA TRP A 105 -18.20 12.05 -7.23
C TRP A 105 -18.11 11.53 -8.65
N ASN A 106 -19.17 11.73 -9.40
CA ASN A 106 -19.14 11.53 -10.84
C ASN A 106 -18.13 12.50 -11.52
N PRO A 107 -17.68 12.20 -12.75
CA PRO A 107 -16.69 13.01 -13.47
C PRO A 107 -17.03 14.51 -13.57
N ASP A 108 -18.30 14.84 -13.74
CA ASP A 108 -18.76 16.23 -13.88
C ASP A 108 -18.86 16.99 -12.54
N ARG A 109 -18.67 16.31 -11.40
CA ARG A 109 -18.70 16.84 -10.02
C ARG A 109 -20.10 17.31 -9.55
N THR A 110 -21.17 16.82 -10.17
CA THR A 110 -22.55 17.20 -9.81
C THR A 110 -23.21 16.22 -8.83
N THR A 111 -22.81 14.95 -8.85
CA THR A 111 -23.44 13.89 -8.05
C THR A 111 -22.44 13.23 -7.11
N LEU A 112 -22.71 13.33 -5.81
CA LEU A 112 -21.98 12.58 -4.78
C LEU A 112 -22.40 11.11 -4.85
N ILE A 113 -21.45 10.23 -5.10
CA ILE A 113 -21.66 8.78 -5.21
C ILE A 113 -21.52 8.13 -3.83
N SER A 114 -20.45 8.46 -3.11
CA SER A 114 -20.21 7.92 -1.78
C SER A 114 -19.35 8.86 -0.94
N ARG A 115 -19.51 8.75 0.38
CA ARG A 115 -18.68 9.44 1.38
C ARG A 115 -18.27 8.44 2.46
N ARG A 116 -17.00 8.46 2.86
CA ARG A 116 -16.51 7.75 4.05
C ARG A 116 -15.99 8.77 5.04
N THR A 117 -16.26 8.56 6.32
CA THR A 117 -15.96 9.50 7.40
C THR A 117 -15.26 8.77 8.54
N VAL A 118 -14.37 9.47 9.23
CA VAL A 118 -13.87 9.05 10.52
C VAL A 118 -13.82 10.25 11.46
N ASP A 119 -14.14 9.99 12.72
CA ASP A 119 -14.10 10.97 13.78
C ASP A 119 -12.76 10.91 14.48
N VAL A 120 -12.04 12.02 14.41
CA VAL A 120 -10.69 12.13 14.94
C VAL A 120 -10.74 12.91 16.24
N LYS A 121 -10.02 12.39 17.24
CA LYS A 121 -9.83 13.04 18.55
C LYS A 121 -8.54 13.85 18.56
N ASP A 122 -8.44 14.83 19.45
CA ASP A 122 -7.23 15.63 19.62
C ASP A 122 -5.97 14.75 19.76
N GLY A 123 -4.94 15.08 18.97
CA GLY A 123 -3.66 14.38 18.97
C GLY A 123 -3.67 12.94 18.44
N ARG A 124 -4.77 12.45 17.85
CA ARG A 124 -4.88 11.09 17.31
C ARG A 124 -4.88 11.11 15.80
N HIS A 125 -4.05 10.28 15.17
CA HIS A 125 -4.11 10.10 13.72
C HIS A 125 -5.08 8.98 13.36
N ASP A 126 -5.84 9.19 12.28
CA ASP A 126 -6.77 8.20 11.75
C ASP A 126 -6.95 8.37 10.24
N TRP A 127 -7.63 7.41 9.61
CA TRP A 127 -7.95 7.42 8.19
C TRP A 127 -9.37 6.91 7.94
N THR A 128 -9.96 7.37 6.84
CA THR A 128 -11.26 6.85 6.40
C THR A 128 -11.09 5.48 5.75
N ASN A 129 -12.17 4.72 5.67
CA ASN A 129 -12.27 3.67 4.67
C ASN A 129 -12.12 4.26 3.24
N MET A 130 -11.75 3.40 2.30
CA MET A 130 -11.49 3.81 0.92
C MET A 130 -12.75 4.03 0.10
N VAL A 131 -12.61 4.89 -0.91
CA VAL A 131 -13.43 4.95 -2.12
C VAL A 131 -12.60 4.41 -3.29
N GLY A 132 -13.20 3.61 -4.16
CA GLY A 132 -12.48 2.81 -5.15
C GLY A 132 -12.98 3.01 -6.57
N GLY A 133 -12.11 2.79 -7.56
CA GLY A 133 -12.43 2.82 -8.98
C GLY A 133 -11.86 4.03 -9.74
N LYS A 134 -11.68 3.84 -11.05
CA LYS A 134 -11.20 4.86 -11.99
C LYS A 134 -12.35 5.64 -12.64
N GLY A 135 -12.04 6.80 -13.22
CA GLY A 135 -13.02 7.63 -13.93
C GLY A 135 -14.01 8.31 -13.00
N TYR A 136 -13.58 8.68 -11.80
CA TYR A 136 -14.35 9.43 -10.82
C TYR A 136 -13.56 10.65 -10.36
N MET A 137 -14.25 11.57 -9.69
CA MET A 137 -13.59 12.67 -8.98
C MET A 137 -13.61 12.37 -7.48
N VAL A 138 -12.48 12.59 -6.81
CA VAL A 138 -12.34 12.41 -5.37
C VAL A 138 -11.84 13.69 -4.70
N ARG A 139 -12.24 13.90 -3.45
CA ARG A 139 -11.67 14.96 -2.60
C ARG A 139 -11.71 14.53 -1.14
N ALA A 140 -10.81 15.11 -0.34
CA ALA A 140 -10.86 14.98 1.11
C ALA A 140 -11.49 16.23 1.72
N CYS A 141 -12.23 16.08 2.81
CA CYS A 141 -12.82 17.18 3.56
C CYS A 141 -12.61 17.00 5.06
N GLY A 142 -12.32 18.09 5.76
CA GLY A 142 -12.31 18.19 7.22
C GLY A 142 -13.48 19.05 7.70
N LYS A 143 -14.22 18.54 8.68
CA LYS A 143 -15.30 19.25 9.38
C LYS A 143 -14.91 19.42 10.83
N GLU A 144 -14.82 20.67 11.28
CA GLU A 144 -14.56 20.95 12.69
C GLU A 144 -15.78 20.60 13.55
N LYS A 145 -15.54 20.02 14.74
CA LYS A 145 -16.59 19.40 15.56
C LYS A 145 -17.56 20.38 16.19
N THR A 146 -17.13 21.60 16.52
CA THR A 146 -17.90 22.55 17.33
C THR A 146 -18.75 23.49 16.48
N SER A 147 -18.11 24.21 15.57
CA SER A 147 -18.71 25.14 14.61
C SER A 147 -19.32 24.45 13.39
N GLY A 148 -18.91 23.21 13.11
CA GLY A 148 -19.30 22.51 11.90
C GLY A 148 -18.65 23.06 10.62
N LYS A 149 -17.66 23.97 10.73
CA LYS A 149 -16.93 24.53 9.60
C LYS A 149 -16.35 23.41 8.75
N LEU A 150 -16.70 23.41 7.47
CA LEU A 150 -16.25 22.44 6.48
C LEU A 150 -15.18 23.07 5.59
N SER A 151 -14.08 22.34 5.39
CA SER A 151 -13.02 22.66 4.44
C SER A 151 -12.74 21.43 3.60
N CYS A 152 -12.58 21.59 2.29
CA CYS A 152 -12.32 20.48 1.36
C CYS A 152 -11.14 20.80 0.47
N THR A 153 -10.38 19.77 0.09
CA THR A 153 -9.43 19.89 -1.01
C THR A 153 -10.18 20.17 -2.32
N PRO A 154 -9.49 20.70 -3.35
CA PRO A 154 -9.96 20.57 -4.73
C PRO A 154 -10.26 19.11 -5.10
N PHE A 155 -11.00 18.94 -6.20
CA PHE A 155 -11.23 17.61 -6.76
C PHE A 155 -9.99 17.11 -7.50
N ALA A 156 -9.69 15.82 -7.33
CA ALA A 156 -8.68 15.09 -8.09
C ALA A 156 -9.37 13.97 -8.91
N GLY A 157 -8.93 13.75 -10.16
CA GLY A 157 -9.40 12.63 -10.98
C GLY A 157 -8.75 11.32 -10.55
N THR A 158 -9.42 10.18 -10.81
CA THR A 158 -8.94 8.83 -10.44
C THR A 158 -8.36 8.03 -11.61
N ASP A 159 -7.87 8.73 -12.64
CA ASP A 159 -7.54 8.16 -13.94
C ASP A 159 -6.11 7.61 -14.04
N SER A 160 -5.34 7.71 -12.94
CA SER A 160 -3.92 7.36 -12.85
C SER A 160 -3.61 5.88 -13.09
#